data_AF-V6JEU2-F1
#
_entry.id   AF-V6JEU2-F1
#
_cell.length_a   1.000
_cell.length_b   1.000
_cell.length_c   1.000
_cell.angle_alpha   90.00
_cell.angle_beta   90.00
_cell.angle_gamma   90.00
#
_symmetry.space_group_name_H-M   'P 1'
#
loop_
_entity.id
_entity.type
_entity.pdbx_description
1 polymer ?
#
loop_
_entity_poly.entity_id
_entity_poly.type
_entity_poly.pdbx_seq_one_letter_code
_entity_poly.pdbx_strand_id
1 'polypeptide(L)'
;MHHLVFDGWSETLLVDDLARAWTGEPLRPLHVTYDSYSRWDRARGARLLEAELPFWREGLRNTPTRSCRIPPQTGKSSAGRRRSAR
;
A
#
# COMPACT_ATOMS: atom_id res chain seq x y z
N MET A 1 4.74 -11.07 -10.75
CA MET A 1 4.90 -9.82 -9.98
C MET A 1 3.50 -9.29 -9.69
N HIS A 2 3.20 -8.86 -8.47
CA HIS A 2 1.88 -8.33 -8.13
C HIS A 2 1.97 -6.80 -7.96
N HIS A 3 1.16 -6.03 -8.69
CA HIS A 3 1.24 -4.56 -8.70
C HIS A 3 1.09 -3.90 -7.32
N LEU A 4 0.44 -4.57 -6.36
CA LEU A 4 0.39 -4.10 -4.97
C LEU A 4 1.78 -3.91 -4.34
N VAL A 5 2.78 -4.67 -4.80
CA VAL A 5 4.16 -4.64 -4.31
C VAL A 5 5.09 -3.93 -5.32
N PHE A 6 4.64 -3.74 -6.56
CA PHE A 6 5.44 -3.22 -7.66
C PHE A 6 4.71 -2.12 -8.44
N ASP A 7 5.28 -0.93 -8.40
CA ASP A 7 5.01 0.19 -9.32
C ASP A 7 6.17 0.39 -10.31
N GLY A 8 5.99 1.31 -11.26
CA GLY A 8 6.97 1.58 -12.31
C GLY A 8 8.31 2.13 -11.81
N TRP A 9 8.40 2.59 -10.56
CA TRP A 9 9.68 3.03 -9.97
C TRP A 9 10.36 1.88 -9.20
N SER A 10 9.61 1.14 -8.41
CA SER A 10 10.13 -0.02 -7.66
C SER A 10 10.64 -1.15 -8.56
N GLU A 11 10.10 -1.26 -9.78
CA GLU A 11 10.56 -2.24 -10.77
C GLU A 11 12.02 -1.99 -11.17
N THR A 12 12.41 -0.75 -11.46
CA THR A 12 13.80 -0.43 -11.82
C THR A 12 14.76 -0.70 -10.66
N LEU A 13 14.35 -0.37 -9.43
CA LEU A 13 15.16 -0.65 -8.23
C LEU A 13 15.38 -2.16 -8.03
N LEU A 14 14.34 -2.98 -8.24
CA LEU A 14 14.47 -4.43 -8.14
C LEU A 14 15.45 -4.98 -9.18
N VAL A 15 15.32 -4.55 -10.44
CA VAL A 15 16.16 -5.03 -11.54
C VAL A 15 17.63 -4.67 -11.29
N ASP A 16 17.90 -3.44 -10.83
CA ASP A 16 19.25 -2.99 -10.51
C ASP A 16 19.88 -3.79 -9.36
N ASP A 17 19.16 -3.97 -8.26
CA ASP A 17 19.66 -4.76 -7.13
C ASP A 17 19.81 -6.24 -7.49
N LEU A 18 18.94 -6.79 -8.34
CA LEU A 18 19.07 -8.15 -8.84
C LEU A 18 20.33 -8.31 -9.71
N ALA A 19 20.61 -7.35 -10.60
CA ALA A 19 21.81 -7.39 -11.44
C ALA A 19 23.09 -7.33 -10.60
N ARG A 20 23.12 -6.50 -9.56
CA ARG A 20 24.26 -6.40 -8.62
C ARG A 20 24.43 -7.68 -7.79
N ALA A 21 23.35 -8.24 -7.28
CA ALA A 21 23.39 -9.52 -6.58
C ALA A 21 23.88 -10.65 -7.50
N TRP A 22 23.49 -10.62 -8.78
CA TRP A 22 23.92 -11.60 -9.78
C TRP A 22 25.43 -11.57 -10.03
N THR A 23 26.07 -10.40 -9.98
CA THR A 23 27.54 -10.26 -10.10
C THR A 23 28.29 -10.50 -8.79
N GLY A 24 27.59 -10.84 -7.70
CA GLY A 24 28.18 -11.08 -6.39
C GLY A 24 28.47 -9.80 -5.59
N GLU A 25 27.95 -8.65 -6.01
CA GLU A 25 28.09 -7.42 -5.24
C GLU A 25 27.20 -7.44 -3.99
N PRO A 26 27.69 -6.92 -2.85
CA PRO A 26 26.89 -6.77 -1.65
C PRO A 26 25.81 -5.69 -1.82
N LEU A 27 24.58 -6.03 -1.49
CA LEU A 27 23.46 -5.08 -1.44
C LEU A 27 23.51 -4.27 -0.14
N ARG A 28 23.13 -2.99 -0.22
CA ARG A 28 23.04 -2.15 0.96
C ARG A 28 21.86 -2.59 1.82
N PRO A 29 22.01 -2.63 3.16
CA PRO A 29 20.90 -2.93 4.04
C PRO A 29 19.80 -1.87 3.92
N LEU A 30 18.55 -2.31 3.94
CA LEU A 30 17.40 -1.42 3.88
C LEU A 30 17.11 -0.85 5.28
N HIS A 31 17.26 0.46 5.45
CA HIS A 31 17.03 1.14 6.73
C HIS A 31 15.55 1.49 7.00
N VAL A 32 14.70 1.46 5.97
CA VAL A 32 13.28 1.83 6.05
C VAL A 32 12.43 0.74 5.43
N THR A 33 11.44 0.24 6.16
CA THR A 33 10.51 -0.79 5.66
C THR A 33 9.20 -0.16 5.22
N TYR A 34 8.50 -0.81 4.29
CA TYR A 34 7.19 -0.34 3.83
C TYR A 34 6.15 -0.26 4.97
N ASP A 35 6.24 -1.12 5.99
CA ASP A 35 5.41 -1.01 7.21
C ASP A 35 5.64 0.33 7.92
N SER A 36 6.90 0.65 8.20
CA SER A 36 7.26 1.89 8.89
C SER A 36 6.82 3.12 8.09
N TYR A 37 7.01 3.07 6.77
CA TYR A 37 6.56 4.11 5.84
C TYR A 37 5.02 4.25 5.86
N SER A 38 4.28 3.15 5.75
CA SER A 38 2.81 3.17 5.70
C SER A 38 2.19 3.75 6.98
N ARG A 39 2.78 3.46 8.13
CA ARG A 39 2.36 4.03 9.42
C ARG A 39 2.61 5.53 9.49
N TRP A 40 3.78 5.97 9.02
CA TRP A 40 4.11 7.38 8.93
C TRP A 40 3.19 8.12 7.95
N ASP A 41 2.99 7.57 6.75
CA ASP A 41 2.17 8.17 5.71
C ASP A 41 0.70 8.28 6.14
N ARG A 42 0.17 7.27 6.82
CA ARG A 42 -1.19 7.35 7.39
C ARG A 42 -1.34 8.50 8.39
N ALA A 43 -0.35 8.70 9.27
CA ALA A 43 -0.38 9.78 10.25
C ALA A 43 -0.25 11.17 9.58
N ARG A 44 0.59 11.26 8.53
CA ARG A 44 0.76 12.46 7.70
C ARG A 44 -0.50 12.77 6.88
N GLY A 45 -1.04 11.76 6.20
CA GLY A 45 -2.20 11.83 5.33
C GLY A 45 -3.45 12.31 6.06
N ALA A 46 -3.65 11.91 7.33
CA ALA A 46 -4.77 12.43 8.14
C ALA A 46 -4.76 13.97 8.27
N ARG A 47 -3.58 14.60 8.29
CA ARG A 47 -3.44 16.07 8.39
C ARG A 47 -3.59 16.75 7.03
N LEU A 48 -3.06 16.15 5.97
CA LEU A 48 -3.18 16.67 4.60
C LEU A 48 -4.59 16.52 4.05
N LEU A 49 -5.30 15.46 4.44
CA LEU A 49 -6.64 15.16 3.97
C LEU A 49 -7.61 16.32 4.26
N GLU A 50 -7.56 16.92 5.44
CA GLU A 50 -8.39 18.08 5.80
C GLU A 50 -8.17 19.28 4.87
N ALA A 51 -6.93 19.50 4.43
CA ALA A 51 -6.57 20.61 3.56
C ALA A 51 -6.92 20.36 2.08
N GLU A 52 -6.77 19.11 1.61
CA GLU A 52 -6.96 18.76 0.20
C GLU A 52 -8.41 18.34 -0.14
N LEU A 53 -9.19 17.92 0.86
CA LEU A 53 -10.58 17.49 0.71
C LEU A 53 -11.46 18.50 -0.05
N PRO A 54 -11.44 19.81 0.28
CA PRO A 54 -12.27 20.79 -0.42
C PRO A 54 -11.95 20.85 -1.92
N PHE A 55 -10.66 20.81 -2.29
CA PHE A 55 -10.22 20.84 -3.69
C PHE A 55 -10.76 19.64 -4.48
N TRP A 56 -10.61 18.42 -3.95
CA TRP A 56 -11.08 17.22 -4.62
C TRP A 56 -12.61 17.15 -4.69
N ARG A 57 -13.32 17.58 -3.64
CA ARG A 57 -14.78 17.67 -3.64
C ARG A 57 -15.31 18.62 -4.70
N GLU A 58 -14.69 19.78 -4.80
CA GLU A 58 -15.01 20.81 -5.79
C GLU A 58 -14.77 20.27 -7.21
N GLY A 59 -13.58 19.75 -7.48
CA GLY A 59 -13.18 19.28 -8.81
C GLY A 59 -13.96 18.07 -9.31
N LEU A 60 -14.41 17.21 -8.40
CA LEU A 60 -15.15 15.99 -8.75
C LEU A 60 -16.68 16.15 -8.72
N ARG A 61 -17.21 17.31 -8.29
CA ARG A 61 -18.66 17.48 -8.04
C ARG A 61 -19.56 17.12 -9.24
N ASN A 62 -19.12 17.43 -10.45
CA ASN A 62 -19.91 17.20 -11.67
C ASN A 62 -19.41 15.99 -12.49
N THR A 63 -18.51 15.17 -11.92
CA THR A 63 -18.09 13.95 -12.60
C THR A 63 -19.23 12.93 -12.62
N PRO A 64 -19.47 12.24 -13.75
CA PRO A 64 -20.51 11.24 -13.82
C PRO A 64 -20.20 10.10 -12.84
N THR A 65 -20.95 10.04 -11.74
CA THR A 65 -20.84 8.98 -10.74
C THR A 65 -21.32 7.67 -11.35
N ARG A 66 -20.41 6.89 -11.92
CA ARG A 66 -20.67 5.46 -12.12
C ARG A 66 -20.59 4.82 -10.74
N SER A 67 -21.74 4.65 -10.09
CA SER A 67 -21.80 3.92 -8.83
C SER A 67 -21.42 2.46 -9.09
N CYS A 68 -20.13 2.15 -8.97
CA CYS A 68 -19.74 0.78 -8.74
C CYS A 68 -20.29 0.43 -7.36
N ARG A 69 -21.42 -0.28 -7.33
CA ARG A 69 -22.03 -0.74 -6.08
C ARG A 69 -21.07 -1.73 -5.45
N ILE A 70 -20.32 -1.29 -4.44
CA ILE A 70 -19.45 -2.18 -3.68
C ILE A 70 -20.38 -3.11 -2.89
N PRO A 71 -20.33 -4.44 -3.11
CA PRO A 71 -21.13 -5.35 -2.31
C PRO A 71 -20.74 -5.22 -0.83
N PRO A 72 -21.71 -5.38 0.10
CA PRO A 72 -21.41 -5.33 1.52
C PRO A 72 -20.29 -6.33 1.83
N GLN A 73 -19.23 -5.87 2.50
CA GLN A 73 -18.12 -6.71 2.93
C GLN A 73 -18.69 -7.73 3.91
N THR A 74 -18.97 -8.95 3.45
CA THR A 74 -19.37 -10.04 4.33
C THR A 74 -18.14 -10.48 5.10
N GLY A 75 -17.99 -9.93 6.30
CA GLY A 75 -16.91 -10.32 7.21
C GLY A 75 -17.05 -11.79 7.57
N LYS A 76 -16.32 -12.67 6.87
CA LYS A 76 -15.95 -13.96 7.43
C LYS A 76 -14.92 -13.69 8.52
N SER A 77 -15.41 -13.36 9.72
CA SER A 77 -14.64 -13.50 10.94
C SER A 77 -14.21 -14.96 11.02
N SER A 78 -12.96 -15.25 10.64
CA SER A 78 -12.32 -16.52 10.98
C SER A 78 -12.05 -16.49 12.48
N ALA A 79 -13.08 -16.81 13.27
CA ALA A 79 -12.94 -17.15 14.67
C ALA A 79 -12.00 -18.36 14.76
N GLY A 80 -10.72 -18.08 15.01
CA GLY A 80 -9.67 -19.07 15.20
C GLY A 80 -10.02 -19.97 16.38
N ARG A 81 -10.39 -21.21 16.07
CA ARG A 81 -10.56 -22.30 17.03
C ARG A 81 -9.21 -22.58 17.69
N ARG A 82 -8.98 -22.03 18.89
CA ARG A 82 -7.86 -22.44 19.75
C ARG A 82 -8.10 -23.89 20.19
N ARG A 83 -7.36 -24.83 19.63
CA ARG A 83 -7.14 -26.14 20.25
C ARG A 83 -6.03 -25.97 21.29
N SER A 84 -6.39 -25.96 22.57
CA SER A 84 -5.44 -26.20 23.64
C SER A 84 -5.06 -27.67 23.62
N ALA A 85 -3.79 -27.97 23.38
CA ALA A 85 -3.20 -29.25 23.70
C ALA A 85 -2.28 -29.03 24.91
N ARG A 86 -2.72 -29.45 26.09
CA ARG A 86 -1.88 -30.09 27.10
C ARG A 86 -2.75 -30.80 28.12
#